data_AF-A0A081XHG8-F1
#
_entry.id   AF-A0A081XHG8-F1
#
_cell.length_a   1.000
_cell.length_b   1.000
_cell.length_c   1.000
_cell.angle_alpha   90.00
_cell.angle_beta   90.00
_cell.angle_gamma   90.00
#
_symmetry.space_group_name_H-M   'P 1'
#
loop_
_entity.id
_entity.type
_entity.pdbx_description
1 polymer ?
#
loop_
_entity_poly.entity_id
_entity_poly.type
_entity_poly.pdbx_seq_one_letter_code
_entity_poly.pdbx_strand_id
1 'polypeptide(L)'
;MTDTTGTVRHDAADLAESLLTHDDADLDRPFTILTHRQASSLVERREALRPLYEAIVARIGPPTLLGGTAHGPSVRWHGSERILLLSGDHGEALLSAHEAAAFVQEEYSRFDSGSLPYTWQLDRHGPGHDHGWTFNGHAAANGWAQTEEHLAQILASWAEHMPLQAPGDWVSFKLWASRDWGRTMIVSYQPSQTSREFCAVIDDRGHEQTPERAAQMRATGWQDLDDTGSWYTRLPETDPTAPATLARLIVTDLRARGTVSSHEVTAWDISAGDHGKLWVPGIGVDVHPRRGEHF
;
A
#
# COMPACT_ATOMS: atom_id res chain seq x y z
N MET A 1 -20.38 -8.35 -28.58
CA MET A 1 -21.04 -7.73 -27.42
C MET A 1 -21.10 -8.78 -26.33
N THR A 2 -20.06 -8.86 -25.50
CA THR A 2 -20.00 -9.78 -24.37
C THR A 2 -20.26 -8.98 -23.10
N ASP A 3 -21.29 -9.42 -22.39
CA ASP A 3 -21.85 -8.82 -21.19
C ASP A 3 -20.74 -8.61 -20.14
N THR A 4 -20.54 -7.35 -19.76
CA THR A 4 -19.42 -6.83 -18.95
C THR A 4 -19.93 -6.45 -17.56
N THR A 5 -20.78 -7.29 -16.99
CA THR A 5 -21.40 -7.05 -15.68
C THR A 5 -20.58 -7.76 -14.60
N GLY A 6 -20.09 -6.99 -13.63
CA GLY A 6 -19.48 -7.56 -12.43
C GLY A 6 -20.51 -8.36 -11.63
N THR A 7 -20.06 -9.42 -10.96
CA THR A 7 -20.91 -10.31 -10.16
C THR A 7 -20.54 -10.19 -8.69
N VAL A 8 -21.53 -10.32 -7.81
CA VAL A 8 -21.36 -10.17 -6.35
C VAL A 8 -21.91 -11.42 -5.68
N ARG A 9 -21.13 -12.01 -4.77
CA ARG A 9 -21.57 -13.11 -3.92
C ARG A 9 -22.21 -12.57 -2.64
N HIS A 10 -23.52 -12.71 -2.50
CA HIS A 10 -24.27 -12.09 -1.40
C HIS A 10 -24.10 -12.80 -0.04
N ASP A 11 -23.67 -14.05 -0.01
CA ASP A 11 -23.39 -14.86 1.19
C ASP A 11 -21.90 -14.80 1.63
N ALA A 12 -21.12 -13.81 1.17
CA ALA A 12 -19.68 -13.72 1.44
C ALA A 12 -19.33 -13.71 2.94
N ALA A 13 -20.17 -13.11 3.79
CA ALA A 13 -19.95 -13.09 5.23
C ALA A 13 -20.18 -14.47 5.89
N ASP A 14 -21.22 -15.20 5.47
CA ASP A 14 -21.48 -16.57 5.94
C ASP A 14 -20.37 -17.52 5.48
N LEU A 15 -19.90 -17.33 4.25
CA LEU A 15 -18.76 -18.06 3.69
C LEU A 15 -17.47 -17.78 4.49
N ALA A 16 -17.19 -16.52 4.82
CA ALA A 16 -16.02 -16.15 5.60
C ALA A 16 -16.02 -16.80 7.00
N GLU A 17 -17.16 -16.80 7.68
CA GLU A 17 -17.34 -17.50 8.96
C GLU A 17 -17.14 -19.01 8.80
N SER A 18 -17.73 -19.62 7.77
CA SER A 18 -17.60 -21.06 7.50
C SER A 18 -16.14 -21.46 7.26
N LEU A 19 -15.43 -20.70 6.41
CA LEU A 19 -14.02 -20.88 6.09
C LEU A 19 -13.10 -20.77 7.31
N LEU A 20 -13.44 -19.89 8.26
CA LEU A 20 -12.62 -19.67 9.47
C LEU A 20 -12.89 -20.72 10.56
N THR A 21 -14.09 -21.31 10.61
CA THR A 21 -14.55 -22.14 11.74
C THR A 21 -14.65 -23.63 11.43
N HIS A 22 -14.79 -24.03 10.17
CA HIS A 22 -14.97 -25.42 9.78
C HIS A 22 -13.72 -25.98 9.13
N ASP A 23 -13.39 -27.23 9.47
CA ASP A 23 -12.35 -28.01 8.82
C ASP A 23 -13.01 -28.98 7.83
N ASP A 24 -13.23 -28.50 6.61
CA ASP A 24 -13.84 -29.24 5.51
C ASP A 24 -12.95 -29.10 4.26
N ALA A 25 -12.52 -30.22 3.69
CA ALA A 25 -11.63 -30.26 2.53
C ALA A 25 -12.26 -29.57 1.29
N ASP A 26 -13.59 -29.48 1.21
CA ASP A 26 -14.27 -28.76 0.14
C ASP A 26 -14.11 -27.22 0.26
N LEU A 27 -13.65 -26.74 1.43
CA LEU A 27 -13.40 -25.34 1.74
C LEU A 27 -11.93 -24.91 1.52
N ASP A 28 -11.05 -25.83 1.13
CA ASP A 28 -9.61 -25.54 0.91
C ASP A 28 -9.31 -24.89 -0.45
N ARG A 29 -10.34 -24.60 -1.25
CA ARG A 29 -10.21 -23.87 -2.53
C ARG A 29 -10.50 -22.37 -2.36
N PRO A 30 -9.97 -21.50 -3.24
CA PRO A 30 -10.41 -20.11 -3.33
C PRO A 30 -11.87 -19.99 -3.81
N PHE A 31 -12.58 -19.00 -3.26
CA PHE A 31 -13.95 -18.67 -3.62
C PHE A 31 -14.04 -17.21 -4.09
N THR A 32 -14.40 -17.01 -5.36
CA THR A 32 -14.69 -15.67 -5.88
C THR A 32 -15.91 -15.09 -5.19
N ILE A 33 -15.75 -13.92 -4.56
CA ILE A 33 -16.82 -13.17 -3.90
C ILE A 33 -17.24 -11.92 -4.69
N LEU A 34 -16.39 -11.45 -5.60
CA LEU A 34 -16.62 -10.29 -6.44
C LEU A 34 -15.87 -10.46 -7.75
N THR A 35 -16.54 -10.20 -8.88
CA THR A 35 -15.88 -9.99 -10.18
C THR A 35 -16.09 -8.54 -10.58
N HIS A 36 -15.01 -7.83 -10.87
CA HIS A 36 -15.01 -6.46 -11.33
C HIS A 36 -15.27 -6.37 -12.84
N ARG A 37 -15.74 -5.21 -13.30
CA ARG A 37 -15.75 -4.92 -14.74
C ARG A 37 -14.33 -4.61 -15.19
N GLN A 38 -13.94 -5.06 -16.39
CA GLN A 38 -12.58 -4.91 -16.92
C GLN A 38 -12.08 -3.45 -16.94
N ALA A 39 -12.97 -2.47 -17.10
CA ALA A 39 -12.64 -1.05 -17.15
C ALA A 39 -12.85 -0.31 -15.82
N SER A 40 -13.08 -1.02 -14.72
CA SER A 40 -13.32 -0.39 -13.41
C SER A 40 -12.06 0.34 -12.96
N SER A 41 -12.20 1.61 -12.61
CA SER A 41 -11.19 2.40 -11.89
C SER A 41 -10.92 1.83 -10.50
N LEU A 42 -9.81 2.25 -9.87
CA LEU A 42 -9.49 1.86 -8.49
C LEU A 42 -10.61 2.24 -7.52
N VAL A 43 -11.24 3.41 -7.71
CA VAL A 43 -12.35 3.88 -6.88
C VAL A 43 -13.56 2.98 -7.07
N GLU A 44 -13.92 2.65 -8.30
CA GLU A 44 -15.05 1.75 -8.58
C GLU A 44 -14.83 0.34 -8.00
N ARG A 45 -13.61 -0.21 -8.09
CA ARG A 45 -13.28 -1.50 -7.49
C ARG A 45 -13.39 -1.47 -5.97
N ARG A 46 -12.81 -0.45 -5.34
CA ARG A 46 -12.89 -0.20 -3.90
C ARG A 46 -14.33 -0.13 -3.41
N GLU A 47 -15.16 0.70 -4.04
CA GLU A 47 -16.56 0.88 -3.64
C GLU A 47 -17.42 -0.37 -3.92
N ALA A 48 -17.10 -1.16 -4.95
CA ALA A 48 -17.75 -2.45 -5.19
C ALA A 48 -17.41 -3.50 -4.12
N LEU A 49 -16.17 -3.50 -3.60
CA LEU A 49 -15.73 -4.42 -2.55
C LEU A 49 -16.23 -4.00 -1.16
N ARG A 50 -16.47 -2.71 -0.93
CA ARG A 50 -16.88 -2.14 0.36
C ARG A 50 -18.00 -2.90 1.08
N PRO A 51 -19.19 -3.11 0.49
CA PRO A 51 -20.28 -3.78 1.20
C PRO A 51 -19.94 -5.22 1.60
N LEU A 52 -19.11 -5.93 0.82
CA LEU A 52 -18.69 -7.30 1.14
C LEU A 52 -17.71 -7.30 2.31
N TYR A 53 -16.70 -6.42 2.26
CA TYR A 53 -15.71 -6.26 3.32
C TYR A 53 -16.37 -5.88 4.66
N GLU A 54 -17.26 -4.89 4.64
CA GLU A 54 -18.00 -4.46 5.83
C GLU A 54 -18.87 -5.59 6.40
N ALA A 55 -19.54 -6.37 5.54
CA ALA A 55 -20.33 -7.51 5.97
C ALA A 55 -19.47 -8.63 6.60
N ILE A 56 -18.29 -8.91 6.04
CA ILE A 56 -17.33 -9.87 6.61
C ILE A 56 -16.85 -9.38 7.97
N VAL A 57 -16.38 -8.13 8.06
CA VAL A 57 -15.91 -7.53 9.33
C VAL A 57 -17.01 -7.54 10.40
N ALA A 58 -18.25 -7.23 10.02
CA ALA A 58 -19.39 -7.27 10.94
C ALA A 58 -19.70 -8.70 11.44
N ARG A 59 -19.40 -9.73 10.65
CA ARG A 59 -19.66 -11.13 11.01
C ARG A 59 -18.55 -11.74 11.86
N ILE A 60 -17.29 -11.63 11.42
CA ILE A 60 -16.15 -12.35 12.03
C ILE A 60 -15.20 -11.44 12.81
N GLY A 61 -15.53 -10.14 12.92
CA GLY A 61 -14.69 -9.14 13.58
C GLY A 61 -13.64 -8.52 12.63
N PRO A 62 -12.89 -7.52 13.12
CA PRO A 62 -11.87 -6.87 12.32
C PRO A 62 -10.68 -7.81 12.03
N PRO A 63 -10.01 -7.63 10.89
CA PRO A 63 -8.84 -8.43 10.52
C PRO A 63 -7.65 -8.19 11.47
N THR A 64 -6.77 -9.18 11.53
CA THR A 64 -5.49 -9.08 12.25
C THR A 64 -4.44 -8.32 11.42
N LEU A 65 -4.46 -8.49 10.09
CA LEU A 65 -3.58 -7.75 9.17
C LEU A 65 -4.37 -7.14 8.03
N LEU A 66 -4.13 -5.86 7.81
CA LEU A 66 -4.50 -5.12 6.62
C LEU A 66 -3.35 -5.17 5.62
N GLY A 67 -3.64 -5.01 4.34
CA GLY A 67 -2.61 -5.06 3.32
C GLY A 67 -3.14 -5.10 1.89
N GLY A 68 -2.21 -5.03 0.95
CA GLY A 68 -2.54 -5.06 -0.46
C GLY A 68 -1.31 -5.07 -1.37
N THR A 69 -1.62 -5.19 -2.65
CA THR A 69 -0.71 -4.99 -3.78
C THR A 69 -1.29 -3.92 -4.70
N ALA A 70 -0.57 -3.54 -5.75
CA ALA A 70 -1.13 -2.71 -6.82
C ALA A 70 -2.28 -3.39 -7.58
N HIS A 71 -2.44 -4.71 -7.42
CA HIS A 71 -3.42 -5.50 -8.15
C HIS A 71 -4.64 -5.82 -7.30
N GLY A 72 -4.50 -6.02 -5.99
CA GLY A 72 -5.66 -6.37 -5.16
C GLY A 72 -5.36 -6.43 -3.66
N PRO A 73 -6.39 -6.71 -2.84
CA PRO A 73 -6.26 -6.74 -1.39
C PRO A 73 -5.38 -7.91 -0.93
N SER A 74 -4.86 -7.81 0.29
CA SER A 74 -4.17 -8.89 1.01
C SER A 74 -4.50 -8.74 2.50
N VAL A 75 -5.74 -9.04 2.86
CA VAL A 75 -6.27 -8.87 4.23
C VAL A 75 -6.42 -10.22 4.91
N ARG A 76 -6.05 -10.31 6.19
CA ARG A 76 -6.00 -11.57 6.93
C ARG A 76 -6.77 -11.52 8.23
N TRP A 77 -7.50 -12.58 8.50
CA TRP A 77 -8.01 -12.91 9.83
C TRP A 77 -7.29 -14.16 10.32
N HIS A 78 -6.51 -14.02 11.38
CA HIS A 78 -5.68 -15.08 11.92
C HIS A 78 -6.36 -15.74 13.13
N GLY A 79 -6.88 -16.97 12.94
CA GLY A 79 -7.32 -17.86 14.00
C GLY A 79 -6.16 -18.60 14.67
N SER A 80 -6.43 -19.58 15.54
CA SER A 80 -5.37 -20.39 16.16
C SER A 80 -4.73 -21.38 15.18
N GLU A 81 -5.53 -21.93 14.26
CA GLU A 81 -5.12 -23.00 13.33
C GLU A 81 -5.30 -22.62 11.86
N ARG A 82 -6.11 -21.60 11.57
CA ARG A 82 -6.43 -21.17 10.20
C ARG A 82 -6.22 -19.69 9.99
N ILE A 83 -5.84 -19.33 8.76
CA ILE A 83 -5.81 -17.96 8.25
C ILE A 83 -6.87 -17.85 7.14
N LEU A 84 -7.83 -16.95 7.32
CA LEU A 84 -8.69 -16.51 6.23
C LEU A 84 -8.00 -15.35 5.51
N LEU A 85 -7.82 -15.50 4.20
CA LEU A 85 -7.23 -14.50 3.32
C LEU A 85 -8.30 -13.96 2.36
N LEU A 86 -8.50 -12.63 2.41
CA LEU A 86 -9.11 -11.87 1.32
C LEU A 86 -8.01 -11.40 0.38
N SER A 87 -8.00 -11.96 -0.82
CA SER A 87 -7.04 -11.65 -1.88
C SER A 87 -7.77 -11.25 -3.17
N GLY A 88 -7.03 -10.83 -4.19
CA GLY A 88 -7.62 -10.56 -5.49
C GLY A 88 -6.67 -9.87 -6.46
N ASP A 89 -7.25 -9.49 -7.59
CA ASP A 89 -6.64 -8.65 -8.60
C ASP A 89 -7.66 -7.61 -9.13
N HIS A 90 -7.34 -6.93 -10.24
CA HIS A 90 -8.25 -5.95 -10.83
C HIS A 90 -9.52 -6.56 -11.44
N GLY A 91 -9.54 -7.88 -11.64
CA GLY A 91 -10.65 -8.64 -12.20
C GLY A 91 -11.53 -9.28 -11.13
N GLU A 92 -10.98 -9.70 -9.99
CA GLU A 92 -11.76 -10.38 -8.94
C GLU A 92 -11.22 -10.22 -7.51
N ALA A 93 -12.12 -10.42 -6.54
CA ALA A 93 -11.77 -10.63 -5.14
C ALA A 93 -12.21 -12.03 -4.68
N LEU A 94 -11.36 -12.66 -3.88
CA LEU A 94 -11.42 -14.06 -3.48
C LEU A 94 -11.31 -14.20 -1.97
N LEU A 95 -12.04 -15.16 -1.39
CA LEU A 95 -11.77 -15.67 -0.04
C LEU A 95 -11.12 -17.05 -0.12
N SER A 96 -10.11 -17.29 0.71
CA SER A 96 -9.47 -18.59 0.85
C SER A 96 -9.05 -18.83 2.28
N ALA A 97 -9.16 -20.07 2.75
CA ALA A 97 -8.71 -20.49 4.07
C ALA A 97 -7.45 -21.34 3.94
N HIS A 98 -6.50 -21.11 4.84
CA HIS A 98 -5.21 -21.80 4.86
C HIS A 98 -4.91 -22.31 6.26
N GLU A 99 -4.21 -23.43 6.36
CA GLU A 99 -3.59 -23.84 7.62
C GLU A 99 -2.50 -22.80 7.98
N ALA A 100 -2.53 -22.31 9.22
CA ALA A 100 -1.76 -21.13 9.61
C ALA A 100 -0.24 -21.34 9.49
N ALA A 101 0.29 -22.49 9.94
CA ALA A 101 1.72 -22.77 9.89
C ALA A 101 2.23 -22.93 8.45
N ALA A 102 1.48 -23.66 7.61
CA ALA A 102 1.79 -23.85 6.20
C ALA A 102 1.77 -22.51 5.44
N PHE A 103 0.79 -21.64 5.71
CA PHE A 103 0.69 -20.33 5.10
C PHE A 103 1.91 -19.45 5.42
N VAL A 104 2.30 -19.38 6.69
CA VAL A 104 3.48 -18.61 7.12
C VAL A 104 4.76 -19.16 6.49
N GLN A 105 4.89 -20.48 6.39
CA GLN A 105 6.05 -21.11 5.74
C GLN A 105 6.12 -20.85 4.23
N GLU A 106 4.97 -20.88 3.54
CA GLU A 106 4.90 -20.54 2.12
C GLU A 106 5.25 -19.08 1.89
N GLU A 107 4.72 -18.18 2.72
CA GLU A 107 5.01 -16.76 2.67
C GLU A 107 6.50 -16.47 2.84
N TYR A 108 7.13 -17.08 3.85
CA TYR A 108 8.58 -17.03 4.02
C TYR A 108 9.32 -17.41 2.72
N SER A 109 8.90 -18.53 2.11
CA SER A 109 9.53 -19.06 0.89
C SER A 109 9.35 -18.13 -0.32
N ARG A 110 8.19 -17.47 -0.43
CA ARG A 110 7.93 -16.46 -1.46
C ARG A 110 8.87 -15.27 -1.29
N PHE A 111 9.01 -14.76 -0.07
CA PHE A 111 9.94 -13.67 0.21
C PHE A 111 11.40 -14.04 -0.06
N ASP A 112 11.84 -15.23 0.37
CA ASP A 112 13.21 -15.72 0.14
C ASP A 112 13.54 -15.86 -1.35
N SER A 113 12.55 -16.23 -2.18
CA SER A 113 12.67 -16.27 -3.64
C SER A 113 12.54 -14.90 -4.34
N GLY A 114 12.29 -13.83 -3.59
CA GLY A 114 12.13 -12.47 -4.11
C GLY A 114 10.72 -12.14 -4.63
N SER A 115 9.74 -13.02 -4.40
CA SER A 115 8.33 -12.76 -4.70
C SER A 115 7.65 -12.05 -3.53
N LEU A 116 6.94 -10.95 -3.83
CA LEU A 116 6.22 -10.17 -2.83
C LEU A 116 4.72 -10.54 -2.81
N PRO A 117 4.24 -11.32 -1.81
CA PRO A 117 2.81 -11.63 -1.67
C PRO A 117 1.96 -10.40 -1.31
N TYR A 118 2.60 -9.32 -0.85
CA TYR A 118 2.00 -8.01 -0.59
C TYR A 118 3.06 -6.93 -0.74
N THR A 119 2.66 -5.71 -1.09
CA THR A 119 3.58 -4.56 -1.18
C THR A 119 3.57 -3.73 0.09
N TRP A 120 2.51 -3.83 0.90
CA TRP A 120 2.40 -3.24 2.23
C TRP A 120 1.49 -4.07 3.16
N GLN A 121 1.72 -3.93 4.45
CA GLN A 121 0.90 -4.51 5.52
C GLN A 121 0.80 -3.55 6.70
N LEU A 122 -0.36 -3.55 7.35
CA LEU A 122 -0.62 -2.77 8.57
C LEU A 122 -1.18 -3.68 9.65
N ASP A 123 -0.45 -3.79 10.75
CA ASP A 123 -0.84 -4.53 11.95
C ASP A 123 -1.32 -3.55 13.03
N ARG A 124 -2.53 -3.79 13.51
CA ARG A 124 -3.15 -3.00 14.58
C ARG A 124 -3.35 -3.81 15.84
N HIS A 125 -2.71 -4.97 15.93
CA HIS A 125 -2.94 -5.96 16.97
C HIS A 125 -4.43 -6.31 17.08
N GLY A 126 -5.04 -6.59 15.92
CA GLY A 126 -6.43 -7.01 15.81
C GLY A 126 -6.69 -8.32 16.58
N PRO A 127 -7.97 -8.66 16.83
CA PRO A 127 -8.33 -9.86 17.57
C PRO A 127 -7.85 -11.12 16.82
N GLY A 128 -7.07 -11.95 17.50
CA GLY A 128 -6.51 -13.15 16.90
C GLY A 128 -5.13 -13.48 17.48
N HIS A 129 -4.40 -14.36 16.79
CA HIS A 129 -3.03 -14.69 17.16
C HIS A 129 -2.02 -13.80 16.43
N ASP A 130 -0.96 -13.41 17.15
CA ASP A 130 0.16 -12.68 16.59
C ASP A 130 0.84 -13.52 15.50
N HIS A 131 1.31 -12.85 14.46
CA HIS A 131 1.98 -13.47 13.33
C HIS A 131 3.37 -13.89 13.81
N GLY A 132 3.53 -15.18 14.14
CA GLY A 132 4.75 -15.72 14.73
C GLY A 132 6.03 -15.48 13.91
N TRP A 133 5.89 -15.09 12.64
CA TRP A 133 6.97 -14.61 11.79
C TRP A 133 6.49 -13.45 10.93
N THR A 134 7.37 -12.48 10.67
CA THR A 134 7.12 -11.44 9.67
C THR A 134 8.39 -11.03 8.95
N PHE A 135 8.25 -10.78 7.65
CA PHE A 135 9.38 -10.43 6.79
C PHE A 135 9.99 -9.09 7.24
N ASN A 136 11.27 -9.14 7.59
CA ASN A 136 12.07 -7.97 7.98
C ASN A 136 12.66 -7.22 6.77
N GLY A 137 12.57 -7.84 5.59
CA GLY A 137 13.25 -7.39 4.39
C GLY A 137 12.42 -6.40 3.57
N HIS A 138 13.15 -5.66 2.75
CA HIS A 138 12.64 -4.86 1.66
C HIS A 138 13.12 -5.49 0.36
N ALA A 139 12.28 -5.48 -0.67
CA ALA A 139 12.75 -5.79 -2.02
C ALA A 139 13.28 -4.49 -2.64
N ALA A 140 14.58 -4.25 -2.48
CA ALA A 140 15.24 -3.12 -3.13
C ALA A 140 15.07 -3.25 -4.66
N ALA A 141 14.62 -2.18 -5.29
CA ALA A 141 14.48 -2.13 -6.74
C ALA A 141 15.86 -2.06 -7.40
N ASN A 142 16.02 -2.72 -8.55
CA ASN A 142 17.24 -2.67 -9.33
C ASN A 142 17.25 -1.42 -10.23
N GLY A 143 17.56 -0.28 -9.62
CA GLY A 143 17.71 1.01 -10.29
C GLY A 143 16.43 1.85 -10.39
N TRP A 144 16.57 3.02 -11.00
CA TRP A 144 15.55 4.09 -10.96
C TRP A 144 14.22 3.73 -11.60
N ALA A 145 14.22 2.97 -12.71
CA ALA A 145 12.98 2.60 -13.40
C ALA A 145 12.09 1.71 -12.52
N GLN A 146 12.68 0.67 -11.91
CA GLN A 146 11.96 -0.20 -10.98
C GLN A 146 11.57 0.54 -9.70
N THR A 147 12.39 1.49 -9.24
CA THR A 147 12.07 2.32 -8.07
C THR A 147 10.84 3.19 -8.34
N GLU A 148 10.76 3.84 -9.51
CA GLU A 148 9.60 4.61 -9.94
C GLU A 148 8.34 3.73 -10.00
N GLU A 149 8.47 2.53 -10.58
CA GLU A 149 7.38 1.56 -10.67
C GLU A 149 6.87 1.10 -9.29
N HIS A 150 7.78 0.70 -8.39
CA HIS A 150 7.44 0.25 -7.04
C HIS A 150 6.76 1.35 -6.21
N LEU A 151 7.26 2.59 -6.28
CA LEU A 151 6.62 3.74 -5.64
C LEU A 151 5.21 3.98 -6.18
N ALA A 152 5.04 3.95 -7.51
CA ALA A 152 3.73 4.11 -8.13
C ALA A 152 2.75 3.00 -7.71
N GLN A 153 3.23 1.77 -7.61
CA GLN A 153 2.46 0.60 -7.19
C GLN A 153 1.98 0.71 -5.73
N ILE A 154 2.83 1.15 -4.80
CA ILE A 154 2.41 1.38 -3.41
C ILE A 154 1.39 2.51 -3.31
N LEU A 155 1.62 3.64 -3.99
CA LEU A 155 0.70 4.76 -3.99
C LEU A 155 -0.68 4.35 -4.54
N ALA A 156 -0.71 3.62 -5.65
CA ALA A 156 -1.95 3.08 -6.21
C ALA A 156 -2.64 2.10 -5.25
N SER A 157 -1.86 1.20 -4.63
CA SER A 157 -2.36 0.24 -3.66
C SER A 157 -2.99 0.92 -2.44
N TRP A 158 -2.35 1.98 -1.92
CA TRP A 158 -2.90 2.75 -0.80
C TRP A 158 -4.20 3.43 -1.17
N ALA A 159 -4.29 4.06 -2.35
CA ALA A 159 -5.53 4.70 -2.78
C ALA A 159 -6.70 3.72 -2.95
N GLU A 160 -6.42 2.51 -3.45
CA GLU A 160 -7.46 1.50 -3.62
C GLU A 160 -7.90 0.89 -2.28
N HIS A 161 -6.96 0.62 -1.38
CA HIS A 161 -7.22 -0.27 -0.24
C HIS A 161 -7.37 0.44 1.11
N MET A 162 -6.62 1.52 1.37
CA MET A 162 -6.66 2.19 2.68
C MET A 162 -8.04 2.74 3.04
N PRO A 163 -8.78 3.42 2.15
CA PRO A 163 -10.10 3.99 2.52
C PRO A 163 -11.16 2.93 2.81
N LEU A 164 -10.91 1.68 2.38
CA LEU A 164 -11.75 0.54 2.71
C LEU A 164 -11.31 -0.12 4.02
N GLN A 165 -10.01 -0.42 4.14
CA GLN A 165 -9.45 -1.24 5.20
C GLN A 165 -9.21 -0.49 6.51
N ALA A 166 -8.92 0.81 6.44
CA ALA A 166 -8.72 1.70 7.58
C ALA A 166 -9.35 3.07 7.30
N PRO A 167 -10.68 3.18 7.34
CA PRO A 167 -11.38 4.40 6.98
C PRO A 167 -10.97 5.61 7.84
N GLY A 168 -10.60 6.70 7.18
CA GLY A 168 -10.21 7.96 7.83
C GLY A 168 -8.70 8.11 8.06
N ASP A 169 -7.93 7.03 7.92
CA ASP A 169 -6.50 7.06 8.16
C ASP A 169 -5.71 7.56 6.95
N TRP A 170 -4.64 8.30 7.25
CA TRP A 170 -3.59 8.63 6.28
C TRP A 170 -2.49 7.57 6.32
N VAL A 171 -1.69 7.50 5.25
CA VAL A 171 -0.43 6.75 5.21
C VAL A 171 0.68 7.64 4.69
N SER A 172 1.86 7.52 5.28
CA SER A 172 3.01 8.32 4.87
C SER A 172 4.34 7.59 5.09
N PHE A 173 5.34 8.08 4.38
CA PHE A 173 6.74 7.78 4.65
C PHE A 173 7.58 8.99 4.29
N LYS A 174 8.77 9.04 4.87
CA LYS A 174 9.81 10.00 4.56
C LYS A 174 10.87 9.34 3.71
N LEU A 175 11.36 10.04 2.71
CA LEU A 175 12.52 9.64 1.92
C LEU A 175 13.68 10.58 2.24
N TRP A 176 14.83 9.98 2.55
CA TRP A 176 16.10 10.68 2.53
C TRP A 176 17.04 10.03 1.51
N ALA A 177 18.04 10.78 1.05
CA ALA A 177 19.12 10.27 0.25
C ALA A 177 20.43 10.51 1.00
N SER A 178 21.34 9.54 1.01
CA SER A 178 22.62 9.65 1.74
C SER A 178 23.45 10.88 1.33
N ARG A 179 23.27 11.35 0.08
CA ARG A 179 23.96 12.54 -0.46
C ARG A 179 23.27 13.87 -0.14
N ASP A 180 22.04 13.84 0.37
CA ASP A 180 21.20 14.99 0.71
C ASP A 180 20.43 14.74 2.02
N TRP A 181 21.17 14.30 3.05
CA TRP A 181 20.60 13.87 4.34
C TRP A 181 19.81 14.97 5.05
N GLY A 182 20.10 16.24 4.76
CA GLY A 182 19.44 17.40 5.38
C GLY A 182 18.06 17.73 4.79
N ARG A 183 17.68 17.14 3.65
CA ARG A 183 16.45 17.53 2.93
C ARG A 183 15.54 16.33 2.68
N THR A 184 14.76 16.00 3.71
CA THR A 184 13.78 14.92 3.65
C THR A 184 12.60 15.30 2.75
N MET A 185 12.11 14.33 1.97
CA MET A 185 10.85 14.39 1.25
C MET A 185 9.81 13.59 2.01
N ILE A 186 8.63 14.17 2.28
CA ILE A 186 7.50 13.43 2.84
C ILE A 186 6.58 13.07 1.67
N VAL A 187 6.17 11.81 1.63
CA VAL A 187 5.20 11.27 0.66
C VAL A 187 4.04 10.69 1.43
N SER A 188 2.82 11.07 1.09
CA SER A 188 1.63 10.64 1.81
C SER A 188 0.43 10.44 0.89
N TYR A 189 -0.48 9.59 1.35
CA TYR A 189 -1.85 9.50 0.85
C TYR A 189 -2.83 9.74 2.01
N GLN A 190 -3.76 10.69 1.82
CA GLN A 190 -4.76 11.06 2.83
C GLN A 190 -6.17 11.07 2.20
N PRO A 191 -7.00 10.04 2.45
CA PRO A 191 -8.33 9.90 1.85
C PRO A 191 -9.28 11.07 2.13
N SER A 192 -9.10 11.77 3.25
CA SER A 192 -9.97 12.86 3.67
C SER A 192 -9.68 14.20 2.97
N GLN A 193 -8.61 14.30 2.18
CA GLN A 193 -8.23 15.53 1.48
C GLN A 193 -8.73 15.52 0.03
N THR A 194 -10.03 15.81 -0.14
CA THR A 194 -10.68 15.78 -1.46
C THR A 194 -9.89 16.56 -2.52
N SER A 195 -9.65 15.88 -3.65
CA SER A 195 -8.90 16.39 -4.81
C SER A 195 -7.40 16.64 -4.58
N ARG A 196 -6.86 16.18 -3.45
CA ARG A 196 -5.48 16.41 -2.99
C ARG A 196 -4.95 15.22 -2.20
N GLU A 197 -5.51 14.04 -2.42
CA GLU A 197 -5.29 12.86 -1.59
C GLU A 197 -3.82 12.41 -1.64
N PHE A 198 -3.20 12.45 -2.82
CA PHE A 198 -1.77 12.21 -2.97
C PHE A 198 -0.97 13.49 -2.71
N CYS A 199 0.05 13.42 -1.87
CA CYS A 199 0.92 14.55 -1.59
C CYS A 199 2.40 14.15 -1.53
N ALA A 200 3.25 14.95 -2.16
CA ALA A 200 4.67 15.02 -1.86
C ALA A 200 4.99 16.44 -1.35
N VAL A 201 5.88 16.53 -0.36
CA VAL A 201 6.39 17.80 0.16
C VAL A 201 7.88 17.72 0.43
N ILE A 202 8.58 18.81 0.15
CA ILE A 202 9.98 19.00 0.54
C ILE A 202 10.19 20.38 1.15
N ASP A 203 11.05 20.43 2.16
CA ASP A 203 11.51 21.69 2.74
C ASP A 203 12.58 22.30 1.82
N ASP A 204 12.42 23.56 1.43
CA ASP A 204 13.40 24.33 0.65
C ASP A 204 13.84 25.64 1.33
N ARG A 205 13.57 25.79 2.64
CA ARG A 205 13.91 27.00 3.43
C ARG A 205 15.38 27.37 3.42
N GLY A 206 16.27 26.39 3.23
CA GLY A 206 17.71 26.60 3.16
C GLY A 206 18.19 27.27 1.87
N HIS A 207 17.30 27.48 0.88
CA HIS A 207 17.64 28.07 -0.42
C HIS A 207 16.93 29.41 -0.62
N GLU A 208 17.61 30.31 -1.34
CA GLU A 208 17.02 31.58 -1.75
C GLU A 208 15.85 31.34 -2.73
N GLN A 209 14.69 31.90 -2.41
CA GLN A 209 13.46 31.71 -3.17
C GLN A 209 13.37 32.70 -4.34
N THR A 210 14.22 32.51 -5.34
CA THR A 210 14.25 33.34 -6.56
C THR A 210 13.25 32.84 -7.61
N PRO A 211 12.85 33.68 -8.59
CA PRO A 211 12.05 33.25 -9.73
C PRO A 211 12.68 32.09 -10.52
N GLU A 212 14.01 32.07 -10.64
CA GLU A 212 14.76 31.00 -11.32
C GLU A 212 14.66 29.69 -10.55
N ARG A 213 14.77 29.73 -9.21
CA ARG A 213 14.56 28.56 -8.35
C ARG A 213 13.14 28.05 -8.50
N ALA A 214 12.16 28.95 -8.46
CA ALA A 214 10.75 28.59 -8.64
C ALA A 214 10.48 27.97 -10.03
N ALA A 215 11.15 28.43 -11.08
CA ALA A 215 11.08 27.82 -12.42
C ALA A 215 11.73 26.43 -12.44
N GLN A 216 12.89 26.26 -11.80
CA GLN A 216 13.56 24.96 -11.65
C GLN A 216 12.67 23.95 -10.93
N MET A 217 12.09 24.34 -9.79
CA MET A 217 11.20 23.49 -9.00
C MET A 217 9.98 23.04 -9.81
N ARG A 218 9.35 23.96 -10.55
CA ARG A 218 8.23 23.62 -11.44
C ARG A 218 8.63 22.71 -12.60
N ALA A 219 9.82 22.89 -13.16
CA ALA A 219 10.34 22.01 -14.21
C ALA A 219 10.58 20.57 -13.69
N THR A 220 10.82 20.40 -12.39
CA THR A 220 10.94 19.09 -11.71
C THR A 220 9.57 18.52 -11.29
N GLY A 221 8.49 19.28 -11.45
CA GLY A 221 7.11 18.84 -11.18
C GLY A 221 6.50 19.37 -9.89
N TRP A 222 7.20 20.20 -9.13
CA TRP A 222 6.66 20.87 -7.94
C TRP A 222 5.63 21.95 -8.34
N GLN A 223 4.51 22.06 -7.62
CA GLN A 223 3.40 22.92 -8.03
C GLN A 223 3.31 24.18 -7.17
N ASP A 224 3.20 24.00 -5.86
CA ASP A 224 2.92 25.07 -4.90
C ASP A 224 4.13 25.31 -3.99
N LEU A 225 4.42 26.57 -3.71
CA LEU A 225 5.33 27.00 -2.64
C LEU A 225 4.47 27.63 -1.54
N ASP A 226 4.64 27.21 -0.30
CA ASP A 226 3.99 27.84 0.83
C ASP A 226 4.81 28.99 1.43
N ASP A 227 4.19 29.74 2.34
CA ASP A 227 4.84 30.87 3.03
C ASP A 227 5.98 30.43 3.96
N THR A 228 6.07 29.13 4.27
CA THR A 228 7.13 28.58 5.09
C THR A 228 8.34 28.17 4.27
N GLY A 229 8.32 28.21 2.93
CA GLY A 229 9.42 27.77 2.08
C GLY A 229 9.41 26.28 1.73
N SER A 230 8.26 25.61 1.88
CA SER A 230 8.05 24.22 1.50
C SER A 230 7.36 24.10 0.15
N TRP A 231 7.86 23.20 -0.69
CA TRP A 231 7.28 22.90 -2.00
C TRP A 231 6.37 21.69 -1.93
N TYR A 232 5.24 21.75 -2.63
CA TYR A 232 4.22 20.71 -2.65
C TYR A 232 3.82 20.34 -4.07
N THR A 233 3.51 19.06 -4.24
CA THR A 233 2.67 18.57 -5.34
C THR A 233 1.52 17.77 -4.74
N ARG A 234 0.30 18.09 -5.15
CA ARG A 234 -0.92 17.44 -4.68
C ARG A 234 -1.75 16.97 -5.85
N LEU A 235 -2.16 15.70 -5.85
CA LEU A 235 -2.87 15.09 -6.97
C LEU A 235 -4.13 14.39 -6.48
N PRO A 236 -5.24 14.45 -7.25
CA PRO A 236 -6.48 13.80 -6.88
C PRO A 236 -6.41 12.28 -7.08
N GLU A 237 -7.04 11.49 -6.22
CA GLU A 237 -7.12 10.02 -6.41
C GLU A 237 -7.94 9.61 -7.65
N THR A 238 -8.79 10.51 -8.14
CA THR A 238 -9.60 10.31 -9.33
C THR A 238 -8.80 10.42 -10.63
N ASP A 239 -7.57 10.96 -10.58
CA ASP A 239 -6.65 10.92 -11.71
C ASP A 239 -5.92 9.56 -11.73
N PRO A 240 -6.18 8.70 -12.74
CA PRO A 240 -5.55 7.38 -12.82
C PRO A 240 -4.03 7.43 -13.01
N THR A 241 -3.47 8.58 -13.40
CA THR A 241 -2.04 8.78 -13.58
C THR A 241 -1.35 9.32 -12.33
N ALA A 242 -2.10 9.73 -11.31
CA ALA A 242 -1.54 10.41 -10.13
C ALA A 242 -0.44 9.61 -9.39
N PRO A 243 -0.59 8.30 -9.12
CA PRO A 243 0.48 7.50 -8.51
C PRO A 243 1.79 7.52 -9.32
N ALA A 244 1.69 7.33 -10.63
CA ALA A 244 2.85 7.32 -11.53
C ALA A 244 3.47 8.71 -11.67
N THR A 245 2.66 9.76 -11.72
CA THR A 245 3.12 11.15 -11.77
C THR A 245 3.87 11.53 -10.50
N LEU A 246 3.36 11.16 -9.32
CA LEU A 246 4.03 11.42 -8.05
C LEU A 246 5.33 10.62 -7.93
N ALA A 247 5.33 9.34 -8.31
CA ALA A 247 6.53 8.50 -8.31
C ALA A 247 7.63 9.06 -9.22
N ARG A 248 7.27 9.52 -10.43
CA ARG A 248 8.20 10.18 -11.35
C ARG A 248 8.78 11.47 -10.77
N LEU A 249 7.96 12.27 -10.11
CA LEU A 249 8.41 13.47 -9.39
C LEU A 249 9.45 13.10 -8.34
N ILE A 250 9.15 12.10 -7.50
CA ILE A 250 10.05 11.62 -6.44
C ILE A 250 11.42 11.25 -7.03
N VAL A 251 11.44 10.39 -8.06
CA VAL A 251 12.70 9.93 -8.69
C VAL A 251 13.43 11.06 -9.40
N THR A 252 12.71 11.94 -10.10
CA THR A 252 13.32 13.07 -10.82
C THR A 252 13.99 14.03 -9.84
N ASP A 253 13.32 14.33 -8.73
CA ASP A 253 13.81 15.23 -7.70
C ASP A 253 15.01 14.62 -6.95
N LEU A 254 14.96 13.34 -6.57
CA LEU A 254 16.10 12.62 -5.98
C LEU A 254 17.34 12.65 -6.88
N ARG A 255 17.15 12.45 -8.19
CA ARG A 255 18.24 12.51 -9.18
C ARG A 255 18.76 13.94 -9.38
N ALA A 256 17.89 14.94 -9.40
CA ALA A 256 18.27 16.34 -9.52
C ALA A 256 19.14 16.83 -8.35
N ARG A 257 19.00 16.20 -7.17
CA ARG A 257 19.84 16.43 -5.98
C ARG A 257 21.16 15.67 -6.00
N GLY A 258 21.46 14.92 -7.06
CA GLY A 258 22.73 14.21 -7.22
C GLY A 258 22.77 12.79 -6.66
N THR A 259 21.62 12.23 -6.25
CA THR A 259 21.50 10.80 -5.92
C THR A 259 21.72 9.99 -7.19
N VAL A 260 22.71 9.09 -7.18
CA VAL A 260 23.09 8.35 -8.40
C VAL A 260 22.43 6.99 -8.51
N SER A 261 22.02 6.41 -7.38
CA SER A 261 21.45 5.07 -7.29
C SER A 261 20.30 5.05 -6.28
N SER A 262 19.27 4.24 -6.56
CA SER A 262 18.16 4.00 -5.64
C SER A 262 18.60 3.34 -4.33
N HIS A 263 19.74 2.64 -4.33
CA HIS A 263 20.36 2.08 -3.11
C HIS A 263 20.90 3.14 -2.15
N GLU A 264 21.00 4.41 -2.58
CA GLU A 264 21.38 5.53 -1.70
C GLU A 264 20.15 6.18 -1.03
N VAL A 265 18.95 5.64 -1.28
CA VAL A 265 17.67 6.16 -0.77
C VAL A 265 17.16 5.21 0.31
N THR A 266 16.62 5.78 1.39
CA THR A 266 15.93 5.02 2.44
C THR A 266 14.60 5.67 2.74
N ALA A 267 13.57 4.85 2.87
CA ALA A 267 12.30 5.22 3.45
C ALA A 267 12.34 5.06 4.98
N TRP A 268 11.85 6.06 5.70
CA TRP A 268 11.77 6.07 7.15
C TRP A 268 10.49 6.74 7.63
N ASP A 269 10.21 6.66 8.94
CA ASP A 269 8.97 7.20 9.53
C ASP A 269 7.70 6.70 8.81
N ILE A 270 7.74 5.44 8.39
CA ILE A 270 6.64 4.77 7.69
C ILE A 270 5.50 4.59 8.69
N SER A 271 4.37 5.22 8.41
CA SER A 271 3.29 5.36 9.38
C SER A 271 1.91 5.38 8.72
N ALA A 272 0.92 4.87 9.45
CA ALA A 272 -0.49 5.06 9.19
C ALA A 272 -1.07 5.85 10.38
N GLY A 273 -2.17 6.59 10.19
CA GLY A 273 -2.66 7.59 11.15
C GLY A 273 -2.85 7.17 12.62
N ASP A 274 -2.90 5.87 12.93
CA ASP A 274 -3.03 5.31 14.26
C ASP A 274 -1.72 4.71 14.83
N HIS A 275 -1.82 4.01 15.97
CA HIS A 275 -0.68 3.31 16.59
C HIS A 275 -0.33 1.97 15.92
N GLY A 276 -0.85 1.70 14.71
CA GLY A 276 -0.54 0.49 13.96
C GLY A 276 0.89 0.50 13.42
N LYS A 277 1.44 -0.69 13.19
CA LYS A 277 2.75 -0.87 12.58
C LYS A 277 2.58 -1.08 11.08
N LEU A 278 2.95 -0.06 10.29
CA LEU A 278 2.92 -0.10 8.84
C LEU A 278 4.27 -0.60 8.29
N TRP A 279 4.21 -1.53 7.35
CA TRP A 279 5.37 -2.04 6.62
C TRP A 279 5.13 -1.99 5.12
N VAL A 280 6.20 -1.74 4.36
CA VAL A 280 6.14 -1.50 2.91
C VAL A 280 7.25 -2.27 2.17
N PRO A 281 7.25 -3.62 2.22
CA PRO A 281 8.30 -4.42 1.58
C PRO A 281 8.44 -4.16 0.07
N GLY A 282 7.38 -3.67 -0.58
CA GLY A 282 7.36 -3.32 -2.00
C GLY A 282 7.85 -1.91 -2.35
N ILE A 283 8.42 -1.13 -1.42
CA ILE A 283 8.76 0.29 -1.66
C ILE A 283 9.91 0.52 -2.64
N GLY A 284 10.71 -0.50 -2.91
CA GLY A 284 11.79 -0.42 -3.90
C GLY A 284 13.03 0.35 -3.45
N VAL A 285 13.08 0.83 -2.20
CA VAL A 285 14.25 1.46 -1.57
C VAL A 285 14.54 0.78 -0.23
N ASP A 286 15.68 1.09 0.41
CA ASP A 286 15.96 0.60 1.76
C ASP A 286 14.94 1.17 2.76
N VAL A 287 14.77 0.53 3.92
CA VAL A 287 13.82 0.96 4.96
C VAL A 287 14.48 1.05 6.33
N HIS A 288 14.13 2.08 7.09
CA HIS A 288 14.63 2.27 8.47
C HIS A 288 13.54 2.80 9.43
N PRO A 289 13.40 2.22 10.64
CA PRO A 289 14.02 0.97 11.08
C PRO A 289 13.52 -0.21 10.26
N ARG A 290 14.36 -1.23 10.09
CA ARG A 290 13.89 -2.51 9.55
C ARG A 290 13.02 -3.18 10.61
N ARG A 291 12.00 -3.91 10.18
CA ARG A 291 11.10 -4.60 11.11
C ARG A 291 11.91 -5.60 11.95
N GLY A 292 11.81 -5.49 13.28
CA GLY A 292 12.60 -6.30 14.21
C GLY A 292 13.91 -5.65 14.71
N GLU A 293 14.28 -4.45 14.25
CA GLU A 293 15.40 -3.67 14.83
C GLU A 293 15.06 -3.05 16.20
N HIS A 294 13.84 -3.27 16.71
CA HIS A 294 13.44 -2.98 18.09
C HIS A 294 13.40 -4.28 18.91
N PHE A 295 14.56 -4.93 19.05
CA PHE A 295 14.84 -5.93 20.08
C PHE A 295 16.27 -5.75 20.58
#